data_AF-A0AAV9CVF7-F1
#
_entry.id   AF-A0AAV9CVF7-F1
#
_cell.length_a   1.000
_cell.length_b   1.000
_cell.length_c   1.000
_cell.angle_alpha   90.00
_cell.angle_beta   90.00
_cell.angle_gamma   90.00
#
_symmetry.space_group_name_H-M   'P 1'
#
loop_
_entity.id
_entity.type
_entity.pdbx_description
1 polymer ?
#
loop_
_entity_poly.entity_id
_entity_poly.type
_entity_poly.pdbx_seq_one_letter_code
_entity_poly.pdbx_strand_id
1 'polypeptide(L)'
;MPLLSRIKGTTAVEIASGLHWYLKYWCGAHISWDKTGGIQVASVPHPGSLPHVKDSGVIVIRPVPWSYYQNVVTSSSQNSPKKDNTNFTLCIDAPSALHK
;
A
#
# COMPACT_ATOMS: atom_id res chain seq x y z
N MET A 1 4.09 18.97 21.70
CA MET A 1 4.78 18.72 20.41
C MET A 1 4.09 17.52 19.78
N PRO A 2 3.46 17.62 18.60
CA PRO A 2 2.85 16.44 17.98
C PRO A 2 3.99 15.53 17.50
N LEU A 3 4.06 14.33 18.08
CA LEU A 3 4.99 13.28 17.67
C LEU A 3 4.49 12.74 16.32
N LEU A 4 5.12 13.20 15.23
CA LEU A 4 4.82 12.74 13.89
C LEU A 4 5.24 11.26 13.75
N SER A 5 4.27 10.39 13.51
CA SER A 5 4.51 8.99 13.13
C SER A 5 5.30 8.93 11.82
N ARG A 6 6.61 8.66 11.89
CA ARG A 6 7.49 8.62 10.72
C ARG A 6 7.58 7.22 10.13
N ILE A 7 7.07 7.05 8.91
CA ILE A 7 7.20 5.80 8.12
C ILE A 7 8.47 5.88 7.28
N LYS A 8 9.23 4.78 7.23
CA LYS A 8 10.47 4.67 6.45
C LYS A 8 10.48 3.39 5.64
N GLY A 9 11.09 3.44 4.46
CA GLY A 9 11.35 2.31 3.59
C GLY A 9 12.46 2.66 2.60
N THR A 10 13.06 1.65 1.98
CA THR A 10 14.11 1.81 0.96
C THR A 10 13.51 2.02 -0.43
N THR A 11 12.25 1.63 -0.63
CA THR A 11 11.50 1.81 -1.88
C THR A 11 10.15 2.48 -1.64
N ALA A 12 9.56 3.08 -2.68
CA ALA A 12 8.21 3.64 -2.60
C ALA A 12 7.16 2.59 -2.20
N VAL A 13 7.33 1.35 -2.66
CA VAL A 13 6.43 0.23 -2.30
C VAL A 13 6.50 -0.07 -0.81
N GLU A 14 7.69 -0.05 -0.20
CA GLU A 14 7.85 -0.26 1.24
C GLU A 14 7.21 0.86 2.06
N ILE A 15 7.35 2.11 1.63
CA ILE A 15 6.72 3.27 2.29
C ILE A 15 5.19 3.15 2.20
N ALA A 16 4.64 2.86 1.02
CA ALA A 16 3.20 2.67 0.82
C ALA A 16 2.66 1.47 1.61
N SER A 17 3.42 0.37 1.68
CA SER A 17 3.08 -0.82 2.47
C SER A 17 3.07 -0.51 3.97
N GLY A 18 4.05 0.25 4.45
CA GLY A 18 4.09 0.73 5.84
C GLY A 18 2.90 1.63 6.17
N LEU A 19 2.51 2.52 5.25
CA LEU A 19 1.32 3.36 5.41
C LEU A 19 0.03 2.53 5.45
N HIS A 20 -0.14 1.60 4.51
CA HIS A 20 -1.28 0.70 4.50
C HIS A 20 -1.37 -0.11 5.81
N TRP A 21 -0.25 -0.63 6.28
CA TRP A 21 -0.18 -1.39 7.53
C TRP A 21 -0.58 -0.55 8.73
N TYR A 22 -0.07 0.68 8.85
CA TYR A 22 -0.45 1.61 9.92
C TYR A 22 -1.95 1.93 9.88
N LEU A 23 -2.50 2.26 8.70
CA LEU A 23 -3.92 2.54 8.55
C LEU A 23 -4.77 1.33 8.95
N LYS A 24 -4.37 0.12 8.56
CA LYS A 24 -5.09 -1.11 8.90
C LYS A 24 -5.08 -1.43 10.39
N TYR A 25 -3.90 -1.45 11.00
CA TYR A 25 -3.76 -1.97 12.36
C TYR A 25 -3.86 -0.92 13.46
N TRP A 26 -3.50 0.35 13.17
CA TRP A 26 -3.57 1.45 14.15
C TRP A 26 -4.84 2.27 13.96
N CYS A 27 -5.27 2.51 12.73
CA CYS A 27 -6.46 3.32 12.44
C CYS A 27 -7.73 2.50 12.15
N GLY A 28 -7.63 1.15 12.12
CA GLY A 28 -8.77 0.28 11.84
C GLY A 28 -9.38 0.48 10.45
N ALA A 29 -8.59 0.95 9.47
CA ALA A 29 -9.05 1.20 8.11
C ALA A 29 -8.99 -0.06 7.25
N HIS A 30 -9.83 -0.13 6.22
CA HIS A 30 -9.82 -1.20 5.24
C HIS A 30 -9.89 -0.64 3.81
N ILE A 31 -9.07 -1.20 2.92
CA ILE A 31 -8.99 -0.78 1.52
C ILE A 31 -9.02 -2.06 0.68
N SER A 32 -10.10 -2.23 -0.10
CA SER A 32 -10.23 -3.28 -1.09
C SER A 32 -10.95 -2.75 -2.34
N TRP A 33 -11.09 -3.60 -3.35
CA TRP A 33 -11.94 -3.33 -4.50
C TRP A 33 -13.38 -3.16 -4.05
N ASP A 34 -14.13 -2.28 -4.70
CA ASP A 34 -15.55 -2.04 -4.38
C ASP A 34 -16.37 -3.32 -4.33
N LYS A 35 -16.11 -4.26 -5.25
CA LYS A 35 -16.78 -5.57 -5.30
C LYS A 35 -16.48 -6.47 -4.10
N THR A 36 -15.38 -6.24 -3.38
CA THR A 36 -14.89 -7.06 -2.27
C THR A 36 -14.95 -6.31 -0.93
N GLY A 37 -15.68 -5.19 -0.86
CA GLY A 37 -15.89 -4.42 0.38
C GLY A 37 -15.45 -2.96 0.30
N GLY A 38 -14.80 -2.54 -0.78
CA GLY A 38 -14.46 -1.14 -1.04
C GLY A 38 -13.55 -0.50 -0.01
N ILE A 39 -13.66 0.82 0.11
CA ILE A 39 -12.83 1.65 0.97
C ILE A 39 -13.61 2.02 2.24
N GLN A 40 -13.08 1.64 3.40
CA GLN A 40 -13.61 1.96 4.72
C GLN A 40 -12.55 2.71 5.53
N VAL A 41 -12.60 4.03 5.50
CA VAL A 41 -11.63 4.92 6.16
C VAL A 41 -12.26 5.85 7.20
N ALA A 42 -13.56 5.67 7.49
CA ALA A 42 -14.27 6.47 8.49
C ALA A 42 -13.72 6.29 9.92
N SER A 43 -13.03 5.19 10.19
CA SER A 43 -12.33 4.90 11.44
C SER A 43 -11.02 5.68 11.61
N VAL A 44 -10.49 6.28 10.53
CA VAL A 44 -9.24 7.04 10.59
C VAL A 44 -9.49 8.36 11.33
N PRO A 45 -8.83 8.59 12.47
CA PRO A 45 -9.04 9.81 13.25
C PRO A 45 -8.39 11.02 12.56
N HIS A 46 -8.79 12.21 13.00
CA HIS A 46 -8.23 13.46 12.49
C HIS A 46 -6.70 13.49 12.68
N PRO A 47 -5.92 14.15 11.80
CA PRO A 47 -4.45 14.13 11.86
C PRO A 47 -3.83 14.49 13.22
N GLY A 48 -4.48 15.32 14.03
CA GLY A 48 -4.03 15.67 15.39
C GLY A 48 -4.27 14.60 16.47
N SER A 49 -5.07 13.59 16.16
CA SER A 49 -5.49 12.50 17.05
C SER A 49 -5.07 11.13 16.52
N LEU A 50 -4.08 11.09 15.61
CA LEU A 50 -3.58 9.84 15.05
C LEU A 50 -2.98 8.95 16.15
N PRO A 51 -3.27 7.64 16.16
CA PRO A 51 -2.79 6.74 17.19
C PRO A 51 -1.27 6.66 17.19
N HIS A 52 -0.67 6.90 18.35
CA HIS A 52 0.78 6.86 18.49
C HIS A 52 1.30 5.42 18.40
N VAL A 53 2.34 5.22 17.60
CA VAL A 53 3.12 3.99 17.62
C VAL A 53 4.08 4.08 18.81
N LYS A 54 4.19 3.03 19.63
CA LYS A 54 5.10 3.01 20.79
C LYS A 54 6.51 3.49 20.42
N ASP A 55 7.22 4.10 21.36
CA ASP A 55 8.54 4.72 21.12
C ASP A 55 9.60 3.76 20.55
N SER A 56 9.44 2.45 20.80
CA SER A 56 10.28 1.41 20.20
C SER A 56 10.13 1.27 18.67
N GLY A 57 9.10 1.89 18.09
CA GLY A 57 8.70 1.71 16.70
C GLY A 57 8.18 0.30 16.41
N VAL A 58 7.84 0.06 15.14
CA VAL A 58 7.54 -1.27 14.61
C VAL A 58 8.38 -1.48 13.36
N ILE A 59 9.04 -2.64 13.28
CA ILE A 59 9.76 -3.08 12.08
C ILE A 59 8.95 -4.20 11.45
N VAL A 60 8.54 -4.01 10.20
CA VAL A 60 7.84 -5.01 9.39
C VAL A 60 8.76 -5.44 8.27
N ILE A 61 9.13 -6.73 8.25
CA ILE A 61 10.04 -7.31 7.26
C ILE A 61 9.22 -8.19 6.33
N ARG A 62 9.39 -8.02 5.01
CA ARG A 62 8.78 -8.93 4.04
C ARG A 62 9.49 -10.29 4.09
N PRO A 63 8.74 -11.40 4.16
CA PRO A 63 9.34 -12.74 4.16
C PRO A 63 9.89 -13.13 2.79
N VAL A 64 9.48 -12.42 1.72
CA VAL A 64 9.83 -12.73 0.34
C VAL A 64 10.41 -11.50 -0.38
N PRO A 65 11.34 -11.72 -1.33
CA PRO A 65 11.97 -10.63 -2.08
C PRO A 65 11.01 -9.96 -3.07
N TRP A 66 10.03 -10.71 -3.60
CA TRP A 66 9.12 -10.25 -4.65
C TRP A 66 7.66 -10.47 -4.27
N SER A 67 6.81 -9.53 -4.67
CA SER A 67 5.35 -9.68 -4.60
C SER A 67 4.80 -9.39 -5.99
N TYR A 68 4.16 -10.39 -6.59
CA TYR A 68 3.59 -10.28 -7.93
C TYR A 68 2.06 -10.21 -7.84
N TYR A 69 1.47 -9.34 -8.65
CA TYR A 69 0.04 -9.18 -8.77
C TYR A 69 -0.32 -9.12 -10.25
N GLN A 70 -1.53 -9.60 -10.57
CA GLN A 70 -2.09 -9.84 -11.90
C GLN A 70 -1.79 -11.23 -12.49
N ASN A 71 -2.74 -11.71 -13.28
CA ASN A 71 -2.55 -12.84 -14.19
C ASN A 71 -2.77 -12.36 -15.63
N VAL A 72 -2.24 -13.08 -16.62
CA VAL A 72 -2.35 -12.73 -18.06
C VAL A 72 -3.80 -12.46 -18.46
N VAL A 73 -4.74 -13.28 -17.96
CA VAL A 73 -6.18 -13.17 -18.27
C VAL A 73 -6.84 -11.94 -17.64
N THR A 74 -6.21 -11.29 -16.65
CA THR A 74 -6.75 -10.07 -16.01
C THR A 74 -6.93 -8.94 -17.03
N SER A 75 -6.00 -8.85 -17.99
CA SER A 75 -6.03 -7.85 -19.05
C SER A 75 -7.27 -7.94 -19.95
N SER A 76 -7.74 -9.15 -20.23
CA SER A 76 -8.91 -9.37 -21.10
C SER A 76 -10.23 -9.40 -20.32
N SER A 77 -10.20 -9.82 -19.05
CA SER A 77 -11.42 -10.08 -18.28
C SER A 77 -11.81 -8.96 -17.32
N GLN A 78 -10.84 -8.21 -16.79
CA GLN A 78 -11.08 -7.20 -15.73
C GLN A 78 -10.74 -5.79 -16.18
N ASN A 79 -9.70 -5.59 -17.00
CA ASN A 79 -9.26 -4.27 -17.48
C ASN A 79 -10.20 -3.66 -18.55
N SER A 80 -11.47 -4.08 -18.61
CA SER A 80 -12.47 -3.38 -19.43
C SER A 80 -12.54 -1.91 -19.00
N PRO A 81 -12.59 -0.95 -19.94
CA PRO A 81 -12.52 0.47 -19.64
C PRO A 81 -13.80 0.91 -18.91
N LYS A 82 -13.82 0.78 -17.59
CA LYS A 82 -14.67 1.63 -16.76
C LYS A 82 -13.99 2.99 -16.69
N LYS A 83 -14.74 4.01 -17.08
CA LYS A 83 -14.31 5.40 -17.25
C LYS A 83 -14.07 6.07 -15.89
N ASP A 84 -13.08 5.58 -15.15
CA ASP A 84 -12.60 6.21 -13.92
C ASP A 84 -11.11 6.55 -14.13
N ASN A 85 -10.81 7.85 -14.17
CA ASN A 85 -9.53 8.44 -14.56
C ASN A 85 -8.40 8.22 -13.53
N THR A 86 -8.07 6.98 -13.20
CA THR A 86 -6.91 6.63 -12.37
C THR A 86 -6.18 5.41 -12.93
N ASN A 87 -5.67 5.53 -14.15
CA ASN A 87 -4.66 4.62 -14.67
C ASN A 87 -3.33 4.90 -13.95
N PHE A 88 -3.07 4.20 -12.84
CA PHE A 88 -1.70 3.99 -12.37
C PHE A 88 -1.25 2.60 -12.80
N THR A 89 -0.67 2.53 -13.99
CA THR A 89 0.17 1.39 -14.37
C THR A 89 1.52 1.60 -13.69
N LEU A 90 1.78 0.92 -12.57
CA LEU A 90 3.13 0.84 -12.01
C LEU A 90 3.91 -0.25 -12.77
N CYS A 91 4.32 0.03 -14.00
CA CYS A 91 5.41 -0.73 -14.63
C CYS A 91 6.70 -0.28 -13.92
N ILE A 92 7.20 -1.08 -12.98
CA ILE A 92 8.61 -0.99 -12.64
C ILE A 92 9.31 -1.99 -13.56
N ASP A 93 9.87 -1.47 -14.65
CA ASP A 93 10.89 -2.21 -15.39
C ASP A 93 11.98 -2.61 -14.40
N ALA A 94 12.16 -3.92 -14.22
CA ALA A 94 13.33 -4.43 -13.52
C ALA A 94 14.56 -3.92 -14.30
N PRO A 95 15.59 -3.34 -13.64
CA PRO A 95 16.86 -3.20 -14.32
C PRO A 95 17.29 -4.61 -14.72
N SER A 96 17.39 -4.79 -16.04
CA SER A 96 17.87 -5.99 -16.70
C SER A 96 19.22 -6.40 -16.11
N ALA A 97 19.20 -7.37 -15.21
CA ALA A 97 20.38 -8.13 -14.86
C ALA A 97 20.68 -9.10 -16.01
N LEU A 98 21.50 -8.68 -16.98
CA LEU A 98 22.43 -9.54 -17.73
C LEU A 98 23.28 -8.72 -18.71
N HIS A 99 24.55 -8.46 -18.39
CA HIS A 99 25.65 -9.04 -19.14
C HIS A 99 26.97 -8.95 -18.34
N LYS A 100 27.76 -10.00 -18.50
CA LYS A 100 29.17 -10.11 -18.15
C LYS A 100 30.01 -9.09 -18.93
#